data_AF-A0A191ZVW5-F1
#
_entry.id   AF-A0A191ZVW5-F1
#
_cell.length_a   1.000
_cell.length_b   1.000
_cell.length_c   1.000
_cell.angle_alpha   90.00
_cell.angle_beta   90.00
_cell.angle_gamma   90.00
#
_symmetry.space_group_name_H-M   'P 1'
#
loop_
_entity.id
_entity.type
_entity.pdbx_description
1 polymer ?
#
loop_
_entity_poly.entity_id
_entity_poly.type
_entity_poly.pdbx_seq_one_letter_code
_entity_poly.pdbx_strand_id
1 'polypeptide(L)'
;MDIIEQYNKEALEELKERLAAGYSGKSLRAIFRTHLVFWETEIKPFCVGDEYYKKIQDILSRAGHEVTASHIGFNLSQAAKDIGFDRKTKKLDGRKAGLRKMRAGLKEGGENE
;
A
#
# COMPACT_ATOMS: atom_id res chain seq x y z
N MET A 1 22.17 -14.66 20.94
CA MET A 1 21.21 -13.78 20.25
C MET A 1 21.78 -13.61 18.86
N ASP A 2 21.07 -14.08 17.84
CA ASP A 2 21.63 -14.25 16.49
C ASP A 2 21.76 -12.89 15.80
N ILE A 3 22.97 -12.54 15.35
CA ILE A 3 23.25 -11.23 14.73
C ILE A 3 22.35 -11.02 13.50
N ILE A 4 22.02 -12.09 12.79
CA ILE A 4 21.15 -12.09 11.60
C ILE A 4 19.70 -11.72 11.97
N GLU A 5 19.18 -12.20 13.09
CA GLU A 5 17.83 -11.83 13.55
C GLU A 5 17.75 -10.34 13.91
N GLN A 6 18.83 -9.79 14.46
CA GLN A 6 18.89 -8.40 14.90
C GLN A 6 18.95 -7.43 13.71
N TYR A 7 19.78 -7.72 12.70
CA TYR A 7 19.83 -6.96 11.44
C TYR A 7 18.49 -6.98 10.68
N ASN A 8 17.84 -8.14 10.64
CA ASN A 8 16.52 -8.26 10.01
C ASN A 8 15.45 -7.46 10.74
N LYS A 9 15.56 -7.32 12.07
CA LYS A 9 14.63 -6.54 12.87
C LYS A 9 14.83 -5.03 12.65
N GLU A 10 16.07 -4.55 12.64
CA GLU A 10 16.39 -3.14 12.39
C GLU A 10 15.97 -2.69 10.98
N ALA A 11 16.28 -3.48 9.95
CA ALA A 11 15.87 -3.17 8.57
C ALA A 11 14.34 -3.14 8.41
N LEU A 12 13.62 -4.01 9.12
CA LEU A 12 12.16 -4.02 9.13
C LEU A 12 11.60 -2.79 9.84
N GLU A 13 12.19 -2.37 10.95
CA GLU A 13 11.79 -1.16 11.69
C GLU A 13 12.04 0.10 10.87
N GLU A 14 13.20 0.23 10.22
CA GLU A 14 13.51 1.36 9.34
C GLU A 14 12.53 1.44 8.16
N LEU A 15 12.18 0.29 7.56
CA LEU A 15 11.16 0.24 6.49
C LEU A 15 9.80 0.73 7.00
N LYS A 16 9.38 0.31 8.20
CA LYS A 16 8.11 0.76 8.79
C LYS A 16 8.11 2.26 9.04
N GLU A 17 9.19 2.81 9.57
CA GLU A 17 9.32 4.26 9.81
C GLU A 17 9.28 5.06 8.52
N ARG A 18 10.02 4.63 7.49
CA ARG A 18 9.99 5.28 6.17
C ARG A 18 8.60 5.26 5.54
N LEU A 19 7.90 4.13 5.64
CA LEU A 19 6.52 4.01 5.15
C LEU A 19 5.58 4.92 5.96
N ALA A 20 5.66 4.90 7.28
CA ALA A 20 4.83 5.71 8.17
C ALA A 20 5.03 7.22 7.94
N ALA A 21 6.28 7.67 7.78
CA ALA A 21 6.60 9.05 7.41
C ALA A 21 5.95 9.44 6.07
N GLY A 22 5.97 8.53 5.09
CA GLY A 22 5.29 8.72 3.81
C GLY A 22 3.76 8.75 3.89
N TYR A 23 3.16 8.34 5.01
CA TYR A 23 1.72 8.29 5.23
C TYR A 23 1.19 9.45 6.08
N SER A 24 2.06 10.12 6.83
CA SER A 24 1.69 11.25 7.68
C SER A 24 0.91 12.31 6.90
N GLY A 25 -0.25 12.71 7.44
CA GLY A 25 -1.15 13.70 6.83
C GLY A 25 -1.97 13.20 5.63
N LYS A 26 -1.85 11.92 5.23
CA LYS A 26 -2.68 11.33 4.16
C LYS A 26 -3.90 10.64 4.74
N SER A 27 -5.00 10.61 3.97
CA SER A 27 -6.16 9.80 4.34
C SER A 27 -5.86 8.31 4.16
N LEU A 28 -6.49 7.46 4.98
CA LEU A 28 -6.40 6.00 4.84
C LEU A 28 -6.68 5.57 3.41
N ARG A 29 -7.74 6.09 2.78
CA ARG A 29 -8.07 5.77 1.39
C ARG A 29 -6.91 6.04 0.43
N ALA A 30 -6.21 7.17 0.57
CA ALA A 30 -5.06 7.51 -0.27
C ALA A 30 -3.87 6.57 -0.02
N ILE A 31 -3.59 6.24 1.24
CA ILE A 31 -2.53 5.31 1.64
C ILE A 31 -2.80 3.92 1.04
N PHE A 32 -3.97 3.34 1.32
CA PHE A 32 -4.36 2.03 0.81
C PHE A 32 -4.33 1.98 -0.71
N ARG A 33 -4.84 3.01 -1.40
CA ARG A 33 -4.83 3.07 -2.88
C ARG A 33 -3.42 3.06 -3.46
N THR A 34 -2.47 3.72 -2.80
CA THR A 34 -1.09 3.89 -3.30
C THR A 34 -0.24 2.66 -3.00
N HIS A 35 -0.40 2.06 -1.81
CA HIS A 35 0.50 1.02 -1.31
C HIS A 35 -0.08 -0.40 -1.36
N LEU A 36 -1.34 -0.57 -1.79
CA LEU A 36 -1.98 -1.89 -1.89
C LEU A 36 -1.14 -2.92 -2.65
N VAL A 37 -0.63 -2.56 -3.83
CA VAL A 37 0.13 -3.49 -4.68
C VAL A 37 1.38 -3.95 -3.95
N PHE A 38 2.18 -3.00 -3.45
CA PHE A 38 3.38 -3.27 -2.67
C PHE A 38 3.09 -4.16 -1.46
N TRP A 39 2.04 -3.88 -0.69
CA TRP A 39 1.69 -4.72 0.47
C TRP A 39 1.28 -6.13 0.06
N GLU A 40 0.50 -6.28 -1.01
CA GLU A 40 0.00 -7.59 -1.46
C GLU A 40 1.05 -8.43 -2.20
N THR A 41 2.09 -7.83 -2.79
CA THR A 41 3.14 -8.54 -3.55
C THR A 41 4.47 -8.63 -2.81
N GLU A 42 4.84 -7.62 -2.03
CA GLU A 42 6.15 -7.55 -1.38
C GLU A 42 6.09 -7.85 0.12
N ILE A 43 5.01 -7.52 0.83
CA ILE A 43 4.91 -7.79 2.28
C ILE A 43 4.23 -9.13 2.55
N LYS A 44 3.08 -9.36 1.91
CA LYS A 44 2.21 -10.51 2.19
C LYS A 44 2.89 -11.88 2.04
N PRO A 45 3.76 -12.14 1.04
CA PRO A 45 4.41 -13.45 0.92
C PRO A 45 5.30 -13.82 2.10
N PHE A 46 5.78 -12.84 2.86
CA PHE A 46 6.64 -13.05 4.04
C PHE A 46 5.85 -13.06 5.36
N CYS A 47 4.52 -13.07 5.30
CA CYS A 47 3.66 -13.06 6.48
C CYS A 47 2.95 -14.40 6.61
N VAL A 48 2.93 -14.96 7.82
CA VAL A 48 2.18 -16.20 8.10
C VAL A 48 0.85 -15.85 8.78
N GLY A 49 -0.25 -16.34 8.21
CA GLY A 49 -1.60 -16.14 8.78
C GLY A 49 -1.97 -14.67 8.98
N ASP A 50 -2.33 -14.31 10.22
CA ASP A 50 -2.81 -12.97 10.59
C ASP A 50 -1.70 -11.92 10.76
N GLU A 51 -0.43 -12.32 10.65
CA GLU A 51 0.71 -11.40 10.78
C GLU A 51 0.67 -10.27 9.74
N TYR A 52 0.12 -10.55 8.56
CA TYR A 52 -0.02 -9.55 7.50
C TYR A 52 -0.82 -8.33 7.96
N TYR A 53 -1.98 -8.57 8.58
CA TYR A 53 -2.83 -7.49 9.08
C TYR A 53 -2.18 -6.75 10.24
N LYS A 54 -1.50 -7.48 11.14
CA LYS A 54 -0.76 -6.88 12.27
C LYS A 54 0.39 -5.98 11.80
N LYS A 55 1.14 -6.38 10.78
CA LYS A 55 2.23 -5.56 10.22
C LYS A 55 1.68 -4.28 9.57
N ILE A 56 0.59 -4.36 8.81
CA ILE A 56 -0.05 -3.16 8.26
C ILE A 56 -0.57 -2.25 9.38
N GLN A 57 -1.18 -2.83 10.41
CA GLN A 57 -1.67 -2.09 11.58
C GLN A 57 -0.55 -1.32 12.27
N ASP A 58 0.59 -1.96 12.54
CA ASP A 58 1.76 -1.31 13.18
C ASP A 58 2.27 -0.12 12.35
N ILE A 59 2.41 -0.28 11.02
CA ILE A 59 2.83 0.82 10.14
C ILE A 59 1.84 1.99 10.19
N LEU A 60 0.53 1.69 10.16
CA LEU A 60 -0.51 2.72 10.20
C LEU A 60 -0.59 3.42 11.56
N SER A 61 -0.43 2.68 12.66
CA SER A 61 -0.38 3.25 14.01
C SER A 61 0.78 4.23 14.17
N ARG A 62 1.96 3.92 13.61
CA ARG A 62 3.11 4.84 13.59
C ARG A 62 2.88 6.10 12.76
N ALA A 63 2.02 6.01 11.75
CA ALA A 63 1.57 7.16 10.97
C ALA A 63 0.44 7.97 11.66
N GLY A 64 0.03 7.58 12.87
CA GLY A 64 -1.05 8.24 13.62
C GLY A 64 -2.45 7.74 13.27
N HIS A 65 -2.58 6.57 12.62
CA HIS A 65 -3.86 5.98 12.27
C HIS A 65 -4.16 4.75 13.12
N GLU A 66 -5.20 4.81 13.96
CA GLU A 66 -5.70 3.65 14.68
C GLU A 66 -6.74 2.90 13.85
N VAL A 67 -6.44 1.64 13.51
CA VAL A 67 -7.30 0.79 12.68
C VAL A 67 -7.35 -0.64 13.23
N THR A 68 -8.48 -1.31 13.00
CA THR A 68 -8.65 -2.74 13.31
C THR A 68 -8.35 -3.60 12.08
N ALA A 69 -8.11 -4.90 12.28
CA ALA A 69 -7.91 -5.84 11.17
C ALA A 69 -9.10 -5.85 10.18
N SER A 70 -10.33 -5.75 10.69
CA SER A 70 -11.54 -5.64 9.87
C SER A 70 -11.55 -4.36 9.01
N HIS A 71 -11.16 -3.22 9.58
CA HIS A 71 -11.04 -1.97 8.83
C HIS A 71 -9.96 -2.06 7.75
N ILE A 72 -8.82 -2.69 8.04
CA ILE A 72 -7.76 -2.92 7.05
C ILE A 72 -8.30 -3.79 5.91
N GLY A 73 -8.95 -4.91 6.21
CA GLY A 73 -9.53 -5.81 5.20
C GLY A 73 -10.56 -5.11 4.29
N PHE A 74 -11.41 -4.27 4.86
CA PHE A 74 -12.35 -3.44 4.11
C PHE A 74 -11.63 -2.46 3.18
N ASN A 75 -10.65 -1.69 3.69
CA ASN A 75 -9.93 -0.70 2.91
C ASN A 75 -9.07 -1.32 1.80
N LEU A 76 -8.44 -2.48 2.04
CA LEU A 76 -7.72 -3.23 1.00
C LEU A 76 -8.67 -3.65 -0.13
N SER A 77 -9.88 -4.11 0.22
CA SER A 77 -10.88 -4.54 -0.77
C SER A 77 -11.42 -3.37 -1.58
N GLN A 78 -11.64 -2.22 -0.95
CA GLN A 78 -12.04 -0.99 -1.64
C GLN A 78 -10.93 -0.46 -2.53
N ALA A 79 -9.69 -0.37 -2.04
CA ALA A 79 -8.54 0.06 -2.82
C ALA A 79 -8.31 -0.83 -4.04
N ALA A 80 -8.47 -2.15 -3.88
CA ALA A 80 -8.36 -3.12 -4.97
C ALA A 80 -9.37 -2.84 -6.08
N LYS A 81 -10.64 -2.63 -5.71
CA LYS A 81 -11.68 -2.24 -6.67
C LYS A 81 -11.38 -0.89 -7.32
N ASP A 82 -10.94 0.10 -6.54
CA ASP A 82 -10.65 1.46 -7.01
C ASP A 82 -9.55 1.45 -8.09
N ILE A 83 -8.47 0.69 -7.89
CA ILE A 83 -7.34 0.64 -8.84
C ILE A 83 -7.44 -0.49 -9.86
N GLY A 84 -8.43 -1.38 -9.72
CA GLY A 84 -8.57 -2.56 -10.57
C GLY A 84 -7.52 -3.64 -10.27
N PHE A 85 -7.06 -3.78 -9.03
CA PHE A 85 -6.12 -4.83 -8.64
C PHE A 85 -6.87 -6.09 -8.23
N ASP A 86 -6.59 -7.21 -8.90
CA ASP A 86 -7.05 -8.53 -8.49
C ASP A 86 -6.11 -9.11 -7.42
N ARG A 87 -6.61 -9.18 -6.19
CA ARG A 87 -5.85 -9.68 -5.03
C ARG A 87 -5.57 -11.18 -5.09
N LYS A 88 -6.34 -11.95 -5.87
CA LYS A 88 -6.13 -13.40 -6.06
C LYS A 88 -5.02 -13.66 -7.07
N THR A 89 -5.10 -13.00 -8.23
CA THR A 89 -4.13 -13.19 -9.33
C THR A 89 -2.92 -12.27 -9.25
N LYS A 90 -2.93 -11.29 -8.32
CA LYS A 90 -1.91 -10.25 -8.13
C LYS A 90 -1.67 -9.40 -9.38
N LYS A 91 -2.68 -9.24 -10.21
CA LYS A 91 -2.61 -8.49 -11.48
C LYS A 91 -3.42 -7.21 -11.39
N LEU A 92 -2.90 -6.15 -12.02
CA LEU A 92 -3.69 -4.96 -12.31
C LEU A 92 -4.50 -5.20 -13.58
N ASP A 93 -5.79 -4.87 -13.52
CA ASP A 93 -6.67 -4.85 -14.67
C ASP A 93 -6.19 -3.75 -15.63
N GLY A 94 -5.64 -4.18 -16.76
CA GLY A 94 -5.10 -3.30 -17.80
C GLY A 94 -6.12 -2.28 -18.33
N ARG A 95 -7.43 -2.52 -18.17
CA ARG A 95 -8.48 -1.57 -18.60
C ARG A 95 -8.53 -0.31 -17.73
N LYS A 96 -8.25 -0.39 -16.43
CA LYS A 96 -8.22 0.77 -15.52
C LYS A 96 -6.88 1.51 -15.52
N ALA A 97 -5.78 0.82 -15.85
CA ALA A 97 -4.48 1.45 -16.03
C ALA A 97 -4.48 2.46 -17.21
N GLY A 98 -5.19 2.14 -18.29
CA GLY A 98 -5.35 3.03 -19.46
C GLY A 98 -6.10 4.33 -19.16
N LEU A 99 -7.11 4.29 -18.28
CA LEU A 99 -7.91 5.48 -17.92
C LEU A 99 -7.09 6.55 -17.18
N ARG A 100 -6.12 6.11 -16.35
CA ARG A 100 -5.17 7.00 -15.66
C ARG A 100 -4.19 7.66 -16.63
N LYS A 101 -3.76 6.94 -17.69
CA LYS A 101 -2.86 7.47 -18.71
C LYS A 101 -3.55 8.53 -19.58
N MET A 102 -4.82 8.32 -19.95
CA MET A 102 -5.60 9.34 -20.69
C MET A 102 -5.88 10.61 -19.88
N ARG A 103 -6.12 10.50 -18.57
CA ARG A 103 -6.38 11.68 -17.72
C ARG A 103 -5.12 12.51 -17.42
N ALA A 104 -3.93 11.91 -17.50
CA ALA A 104 -2.65 12.61 -17.42
C ALA A 104 -2.23 13.23 -18.77
N GLY A 105 -2.66 12.68 -19.91
CA GLY A 105 -2.35 13.19 -21.24
C GLY A 105 -3.29 14.29 -21.77
N LEU A 106 -4.38 14.61 -21.07
CA LEU A 106 -5.35 15.63 -21.50
C LEU A 106 -5.04 17.05 -20.98
N LYS A 107 -3.84 17.29 -20.44
CA LYS A 107 -3.43 18.62 -19.94
C LYS A 107 -2.33 19.32 -20.76
N GLU A 108 -1.89 18.75 -21.88
CA GLU A 108 -0.86 19.34 -22.76
C GLU A 108 -1.40 19.48 -24.19
N GLY A 109 -2.46 20.27 -24.36
CA GLY A 109 -3.07 20.53 -25.68
C GLY A 109 -3.66 21.93 -25.79
N GLY A 110 -3.11 22.89 -25.07
CA GLY A 110 -3.43 24.30 -25.22
C GLY A 110 -2.12 25.09 -25.33
N GLU A 111 -2.02 25.82 -26.43
CA GLU A 111 -1.12 26.94 -26.72
C GLU A 111 0.10 26.68 -27.61
N ASN A 112 0.14 27.52 -28.65
CA ASN A 112 1.12 27.78 -29.72
C ASN A 112 1.24 26.69 -30.80
N GLU A 113 0.96 26.95 -32.08
CA GLU A 113 1.09 28.19 -32.88
C GLU A 113 0.01 28.26 -33.98
#